data_AF-A0AAN8I5C3-F1
#
_entry.id   AF-A0AAN8I5C3-F1
#
_cell.length_a   1.000
_cell.length_b   1.000
_cell.length_c   1.000
_cell.angle_alpha   90.00
_cell.angle_beta   90.00
_cell.angle_gamma   90.00
#
_symmetry.space_group_name_H-M   'P 1'
#
loop_
_entity.id
_entity.type
_entity.pdbx_description
1 polymer ?
#
loop_
_entity_poly.entity_id
_entity_poly.type
_entity_poly.pdbx_seq_one_letter_code
_entity_poly.pdbx_strand_id
1 'polypeptide(L)'
;MQDVTTEGSFIWDRIASPAPSSTGSVTDDLGPFATLLTDEDRERKAEASTPGTFNVIVNTQSFQNLADHSANNAEGRRYSLPVLRRTSIATSLASSYGRDSMMEAIALPDDPNTVILPRFEDLSRRSTKELKSPSSSVESIPPTIKLEDSEPPVSLPSPEVTTLKHFRDVVWKQLVPPEHEPDSSIILLDEAAAHFPPLVRAMVAVGSLAIFQHDGKERLDSLQHYSQTLPELQNSLKSEEDLASDGAFLTHFLLLIYEIATADVEHPNIWPRHISTLLKITLLRRRVFGGERFPFIVWWVCDIDLDALLSGPGPGEFVGHMLKNDLIPPPSFQLYPLGADGSSVVYPEERDSLPVALQLSYEVALHAMRLGLMAREFRSDTSFETTDLLQKSMAIKVRQSRLSDIQEGLRQLWTVPSVQELGRMRLSVRAQRLFHQAWTLYRALIIYSYTSMWPGQRMDTLPDYEAEIATAAQQILQASQAIMQTDSNSSRFLVFPLFMAGYASTVGSEKTAVIDMIQQMEQGCIVGQNTRATRRALEAIYERQNERFMHNGHSLDVDWPQVMAERGISVVNFGL
;
A
#
# COMPACT_ATOMS: atom_id res chain seq x y z
N MET A 1 30.98 -4.55 25.46
CA MET A 1 30.15 -4.02 26.55
C MET A 1 31.02 -4.02 27.79
N GLN A 2 31.02 -2.92 28.56
CA GLN A 2 31.52 -2.93 29.94
C GLN A 2 30.31 -3.25 30.82
N ASP A 3 30.45 -4.27 31.66
CA ASP A 3 29.40 -4.74 32.56
C ASP A 3 29.14 -3.68 33.65
N VAL A 4 27.87 -3.36 33.88
CA VAL A 4 27.44 -2.52 35.00
C VAL A 4 27.31 -3.41 36.23
N THR A 5 28.19 -3.21 37.20
CA THR A 5 28.14 -3.88 38.52
C THR A 5 27.14 -3.19 39.43
N THR A 6 26.22 -3.98 39.99
CA THR A 6 25.18 -3.54 40.94
C THR A 6 25.59 -3.69 42.41
N GLU A 7 26.84 -4.09 42.69
CA GLU A 7 27.35 -4.24 44.05
C GLU A 7 27.56 -2.86 44.69
N GLY A 8 26.83 -2.59 45.78
CA GLY A 8 26.92 -1.36 46.56
C GLY A 8 25.74 -0.40 46.44
N SER A 9 24.76 -0.67 45.56
CA SER A 9 23.56 0.18 45.46
C SER A 9 22.53 -0.16 46.54
N PHE A 10 22.36 0.76 47.48
CA PHE A 10 21.43 0.65 48.61
C PHE A 10 19.95 0.55 48.18
N ILE A 11 19.64 0.91 46.93
CA ILE A 11 18.28 0.87 46.35
C ILE A 11 17.88 -0.56 45.96
N TRP A 12 18.86 -1.42 45.61
CA TRP A 12 18.60 -2.78 45.12
C TRP A 12 18.77 -3.87 46.18
N ASP A 13 19.39 -3.55 47.31
CA ASP A 13 19.66 -4.49 48.40
C ASP A 13 18.47 -4.63 49.36
N ARG A 14 17.60 -5.61 49.09
CA ARG A 14 16.35 -5.87 49.86
C ARG A 14 16.54 -6.32 51.31
N ILE A 15 17.76 -6.50 51.80
CA ILE A 15 18.04 -7.05 53.14
C ILE A 15 18.46 -5.94 54.14
N ALA A 16 18.79 -4.73 53.68
CA ALA A 16 19.11 -3.60 54.55
C ALA A 16 17.90 -2.68 54.75
N SER A 17 16.92 -3.11 55.55
CA SER A 17 15.88 -2.22 56.06
C SER A 17 15.86 -2.24 57.59
N PRO A 18 16.30 -1.16 58.24
CA PRO A 18 15.59 -0.62 59.39
C PRO A 18 14.81 0.63 58.94
N ALA A 19 13.54 0.69 59.35
CA ALA A 19 12.63 1.77 59.06
C ALA A 19 13.24 3.16 59.31
N PRO A 20 13.07 4.15 58.42
CA PRO A 20 13.51 5.50 58.71
C PRO A 20 12.55 6.16 59.71
N SER A 21 13.06 6.33 60.92
CA SER A 21 12.64 7.36 61.85
C SER A 21 12.66 8.72 61.17
N SER A 22 11.53 9.40 61.19
CA SER A 22 11.35 10.80 60.83
C SER A 22 12.30 11.71 61.63
N THR A 23 13.37 12.22 61.01
CA THR A 23 14.02 13.50 61.35
C THR A 23 15.15 13.81 60.35
N GLY A 24 15.01 14.88 59.57
CA GLY A 24 16.07 15.45 58.73
C GLY A 24 15.62 15.76 57.31
N SER A 25 15.04 16.94 57.05
CA SER A 25 14.80 17.38 55.67
C SER A 25 16.13 17.79 55.05
N VAL A 26 16.67 16.95 54.16
CA VAL A 26 17.72 17.37 53.23
C VAL A 26 17.04 18.28 52.21
N THR A 27 17.35 19.57 52.25
CA THR A 27 16.82 20.55 51.30
C THR A 27 17.49 20.34 49.93
N ASP A 28 16.68 20.22 48.88
CA ASP A 28 17.12 20.09 47.49
C ASP A 28 17.60 21.45 46.97
N ASP A 29 18.91 21.66 46.91
CA ASP A 29 19.54 22.86 46.36
C ASP A 29 19.88 22.72 44.85
N LEU A 30 19.45 21.63 44.19
CA LEU A 30 19.80 21.32 42.79
C LEU A 30 18.66 21.64 41.81
N GLY A 31 19.02 22.07 40.60
CA GLY A 31 18.05 22.32 39.51
C GLY A 31 17.26 21.06 39.08
N PRO A 32 16.23 21.20 38.22
CA PRO A 32 15.45 20.06 37.70
C PRO A 32 16.34 18.97 37.07
N PHE A 33 15.92 17.71 37.09
CA PHE A 33 16.72 16.57 36.58
C PHE A 33 17.22 16.79 35.13
N ALA A 34 16.40 17.43 34.29
CA ALA A 34 16.72 17.75 32.90
C ALA A 34 17.88 18.75 32.73
N THR A 35 18.20 19.51 33.78
CA THR A 35 19.25 20.55 33.78
C THR A 35 20.56 20.10 34.41
N LEU A 36 20.60 18.90 34.99
CA LEU A 36 21.80 18.35 35.62
C LEU A 36 22.71 17.69 34.58
N LEU A 37 23.98 18.10 34.57
CA LEU A 37 24.97 17.68 33.56
C LEU A 37 25.85 16.52 34.03
N THR A 38 25.87 16.22 35.34
CA THR A 38 26.73 15.19 35.94
C THR A 38 25.89 14.10 36.62
N ASP A 39 26.39 12.86 36.64
CA ASP A 39 25.71 11.75 37.33
C ASP A 39 25.74 11.89 38.85
N GLU A 40 26.81 12.42 39.43
CA GLU A 40 26.90 12.67 40.87
C GLU A 40 25.81 13.66 41.35
N ASP A 41 25.49 14.69 40.55
CA ASP A 41 24.43 15.63 40.90
C ASP A 41 23.04 15.00 40.74
N ARG A 42 22.85 14.11 39.75
CA ARG A 42 21.61 13.36 39.58
C ARG A 42 21.38 12.39 40.74
N GLU A 43 22.43 11.72 41.21
CA GLU A 43 22.36 10.78 42.33
C GLU A 43 22.10 11.52 43.65
N ARG A 44 22.77 12.65 43.90
CA ARG A 44 22.52 13.50 45.08
C ARG A 44 21.08 14.04 45.12
N LYS A 45 20.50 14.38 43.96
CA LYS A 45 19.08 14.80 43.85
C LYS A 45 18.13 13.62 44.05
N ALA A 46 18.49 12.43 43.57
CA ALA A 46 17.71 11.21 43.79
C ALA A 46 17.71 10.76 45.26
N GLU A 47 18.82 10.96 45.99
CA GLU A 47 18.93 10.66 47.43
C GLU A 47 18.10 11.62 48.30
N ALA A 48 18.03 12.90 47.92
CA ALA A 48 17.28 13.91 48.65
C ALA A 48 15.77 13.91 48.35
N SER A 49 15.34 13.25 47.26
CA SER A 49 13.93 13.12 46.90
C SER A 49 13.33 11.84 47.47
N THR A 50 12.21 11.96 48.19
CA THR A 50 11.45 10.79 48.64
C THR A 50 11.00 9.99 47.40
N PRO A 51 11.22 8.66 47.35
CA PRO A 51 10.79 7.83 46.23
C PRO A 51 9.31 8.08 45.93
N GLY A 52 9.02 8.64 44.76
CA GLY A 52 7.66 8.93 44.34
C GLY A 52 6.82 7.66 44.32
N THR A 53 5.59 7.74 44.82
CA THR A 53 4.60 6.70 44.57
C THR A 53 4.20 6.81 43.11
N PHE A 54 4.67 5.90 42.27
CA PHE A 54 4.25 5.82 40.87
C PHE A 54 2.78 5.42 40.81
N ASN A 55 1.90 6.40 40.64
CA ASN A 55 0.51 6.12 40.28
C ASN A 55 0.50 5.66 38.82
N VAL A 56 0.52 4.34 38.62
CA VAL A 56 0.20 3.76 37.31
C VAL A 56 -1.29 4.01 37.08
N ILE A 57 -1.60 5.07 36.35
CA ILE A 57 -2.96 5.28 35.87
C ILE A 57 -3.19 4.26 34.76
N VAL A 58 -3.90 3.19 35.11
CA VAL A 58 -4.24 2.10 34.20
C VAL A 58 -5.23 2.63 33.17
N ASN A 59 -4.73 3.09 32.02
CA ASN A 59 -5.58 3.17 30.84
C ASN A 59 -5.72 1.74 30.30
N THR A 60 -6.91 1.16 30.43
CA THR A 60 -7.25 -0.17 29.91
C THR A 60 -7.00 -0.31 28.40
N GLN A 61 -6.82 0.79 27.68
CA GLN A 61 -6.49 0.80 26.26
C GLN A 61 -4.99 0.59 25.95
N SER A 62 -4.09 0.86 26.90
CA SER A 62 -2.63 0.77 26.69
C SER A 62 -2.11 -0.68 26.65
N PHE A 63 -2.89 -1.64 27.18
CA PHE A 63 -2.50 -3.05 27.29
C PHE A 63 -3.24 -3.97 26.30
N GLN A 64 -4.12 -3.45 25.44
CA GLN A 64 -4.92 -4.25 24.51
C GLN A 64 -4.13 -4.90 23.36
N ASN A 65 -2.83 -4.61 23.26
CA ASN A 65 -1.92 -5.18 22.26
C ASN A 65 -0.87 -6.15 22.84
N LEU A 66 -0.96 -6.50 24.13
CA LEU A 66 -0.14 -7.58 24.65
C LEU A 66 -0.74 -8.91 24.18
N ALA A 67 0.10 -9.76 23.60
CA ALA A 67 -0.33 -11.09 23.18
C ALA A 67 -0.89 -11.85 24.40
N ASP A 68 -2.20 -12.11 24.39
CA ASP A 68 -2.83 -12.96 25.39
C ASP A 68 -2.17 -14.36 25.33
N HIS A 69 -1.34 -14.66 26.33
CA HIS A 69 -0.91 -16.02 26.62
C HIS A 69 -2.08 -16.79 27.26
N SER A 70 -3.16 -17.02 26.52
CA SER A 70 -4.18 -18.00 26.89
C SER A 70 -4.50 -18.90 25.72
N ALA A 71 -3.81 -20.04 25.68
CA ALA A 71 -4.23 -21.18 24.88
C ALA A 71 -5.58 -21.72 25.40
N ASN A 72 -6.38 -22.22 24.45
CA ASN A 72 -7.63 -22.96 24.61
C ASN A 72 -8.89 -22.17 25.03
N ASN A 73 -9.72 -21.84 24.05
CA ASN A 73 -11.02 -22.53 23.89
C ASN A 73 -11.63 -22.21 22.52
N ALA A 74 -11.98 -23.27 21.79
CA ALA A 74 -12.68 -23.22 20.52
C ALA A 74 -14.20 -23.06 20.74
N GLU A 75 -14.81 -22.16 19.96
CA GLU A 75 -16.08 -22.32 19.21
C GLU A 75 -16.81 -20.98 19.02
N GLY A 76 -17.15 -20.67 17.76
CA GLY A 76 -18.24 -19.77 17.37
C GLY A 76 -18.06 -18.26 17.59
N ARG A 77 -17.27 -17.57 16.75
CA ARG A 77 -17.42 -16.10 16.58
C ARG A 77 -17.57 -15.71 15.12
N ARG A 78 -18.72 -15.09 14.83
CA ARG A 78 -19.08 -14.45 13.57
C ARG A 78 -18.08 -13.34 13.24
N TYR A 79 -17.73 -13.27 11.96
CA TYR A 79 -16.79 -12.34 11.36
C TYR A 79 -17.21 -10.88 11.61
N SER A 80 -16.49 -10.19 12.49
CA SER A 80 -16.48 -8.72 12.56
C SER A 80 -15.06 -8.26 12.24
N LEU A 81 -14.93 -7.37 11.27
CA LEU A 81 -13.66 -6.74 10.93
C LEU A 81 -13.27 -5.78 12.07
N PRO A 82 -11.99 -5.73 12.50
CA PRO A 82 -11.58 -4.87 13.60
C PRO A 82 -11.71 -3.38 13.27
N VAL A 83 -12.18 -2.61 14.25
CA VAL A 83 -12.22 -1.14 14.23
C VAL A 83 -10.80 -0.62 14.49
N LEU A 84 -10.22 0.16 13.56
CA LEU A 84 -8.89 0.74 13.72
C LEU A 84 -8.86 1.73 14.89
N ARG A 85 -7.90 1.55 15.79
CA ARG A 85 -7.33 2.61 16.65
C ARG A 85 -5.82 2.75 16.39
N ARG A 86 -5.47 2.98 15.12
CA ARG A 86 -4.19 3.62 14.73
C ARG A 86 -4.52 5.02 14.23
N THR A 87 -3.71 6.01 14.56
CA THR A 87 -3.93 7.45 14.32
C THR A 87 -4.32 7.74 12.87
N SER A 88 -5.63 7.74 12.58
CA SER A 88 -6.19 8.29 11.35
C SER A 88 -6.24 9.81 11.47
N ILE A 89 -5.99 10.50 10.36
CA ILE A 89 -6.06 11.96 10.26
C ILE A 89 -7.43 12.47 10.78
N ALA A 90 -8.52 11.75 10.50
CA ALA A 90 -9.86 12.10 10.99
C ALA A 90 -10.00 11.90 12.51
N THR A 91 -9.45 10.81 13.07
CA THR A 91 -9.52 10.55 14.52
C THR A 91 -8.66 11.48 15.38
N SER A 92 -7.57 12.04 14.84
CA SER A 92 -6.76 13.07 15.53
C SER A 92 -7.55 14.36 15.79
N LEU A 93 -8.60 14.63 14.99
CA LEU A 93 -9.54 15.72 15.23
C LEU A 93 -10.61 15.35 16.27
N ALA A 94 -11.15 14.13 16.22
CA ALA A 94 -12.15 13.69 17.20
C ALA A 94 -11.59 13.67 18.65
N SER A 95 -10.31 13.37 18.83
CA SER A 95 -9.63 13.42 20.13
C SER A 95 -9.25 14.82 20.58
N SER A 96 -9.12 15.79 19.67
CA SER A 96 -8.87 17.20 20.01
C SER A 96 -10.16 17.99 20.28
N TYR A 97 -11.28 17.65 19.61
CA TYR A 97 -12.59 18.26 19.89
C TYR A 97 -13.30 17.69 21.13
N GLY A 98 -12.88 16.53 21.64
CA GLY A 98 -13.46 15.88 22.82
C GLY A 98 -12.85 16.25 24.18
N ARG A 99 -11.85 17.15 24.23
CA ARG A 99 -11.14 17.51 25.47
C ARG A 99 -11.59 18.80 26.16
N ASP A 100 -12.52 19.55 25.56
CA ASP A 100 -12.94 20.87 26.09
C ASP A 100 -14.32 20.89 26.77
N SER A 101 -14.87 19.75 27.20
CA SER A 101 -16.08 19.78 28.03
C SER A 101 -16.14 18.66 29.07
N MET A 102 -16.14 19.09 30.34
CA MET A 102 -16.48 18.33 31.54
C MET A 102 -15.65 17.07 31.82
N MET A 103 -14.41 17.25 32.27
CA MET A 103 -13.93 16.45 33.39
C MET A 103 -13.13 17.36 34.31
N GLU A 104 -13.65 17.54 35.51
CA GLU A 104 -13.04 18.30 36.61
C GLU A 104 -11.60 17.81 36.80
N ALA A 105 -10.65 18.62 36.33
CA ALA A 105 -9.24 18.34 36.46
C ALA A 105 -8.92 18.31 37.97
N ILE A 106 -8.62 17.13 38.49
CA ILE A 106 -7.84 17.04 39.73
C ILE A 106 -6.51 17.68 39.39
N ALA A 107 -6.33 18.92 39.83
CA ALA A 107 -5.09 19.67 39.71
C ALA A 107 -3.98 18.91 40.45
N LEU A 108 -3.23 18.10 39.71
CA LEU A 108 -1.94 17.62 40.16
C LEU A 108 -0.93 18.76 39.94
N PRO A 109 -0.01 19.02 40.89
CA PRO A 109 0.94 20.10 40.77
C PRO A 109 1.83 19.89 39.54
N ASP A 110 2.09 20.98 38.82
CA ASP A 110 3.11 21.13 37.77
C ASP A 110 4.50 20.80 38.34
N ASP A 111 4.82 19.52 38.51
CA ASP A 111 6.18 19.08 38.83
C ASP A 111 6.99 19.03 37.52
N PRO A 112 8.02 19.88 37.35
CA PRO A 112 8.86 19.94 36.16
C PRO A 112 9.67 18.65 35.90
N ASN A 113 9.59 17.65 36.79
CA ASN A 113 10.19 16.33 36.60
C ASN A 113 9.18 15.24 36.15
N THR A 114 7.92 15.61 35.86
CA THR A 114 6.91 14.66 35.36
C THR A 114 6.89 14.63 33.83
N VAL A 115 7.24 13.49 33.23
CA VAL A 115 7.17 13.27 31.77
C VAL A 115 6.06 12.26 31.46
N ILE A 116 5.02 12.71 30.78
CA ILE A 116 3.95 11.83 30.27
C ILE A 116 4.28 11.49 28.82
N LEU A 117 4.77 10.27 28.59
CA LEU A 117 5.02 9.78 27.24
C LEU A 117 3.70 9.35 26.58
N PRO A 118 3.38 9.84 25.37
CA PRO A 118 2.16 9.44 24.66
C PRO A 118 2.19 7.99 24.17
N ARG A 119 3.38 7.36 24.13
CA ARG A 119 3.60 5.94 23.80
C ARG A 119 4.98 5.49 24.29
N PHE A 120 5.16 4.19 24.57
CA PHE A 120 6.49 3.58 24.66
C PHE A 120 7.06 3.36 23.25
N GLU A 121 8.25 3.89 22.99
CA GLU A 121 9.02 3.57 21.80
C GLU A 121 9.68 2.19 21.99
N ASP A 122 9.33 1.23 21.14
CA ASP A 122 10.11 0.01 21.01
C ASP A 122 11.42 0.39 20.28
N LEU A 123 12.51 0.50 21.04
CA LEU A 123 13.85 0.62 20.48
C LEU A 123 14.16 -0.68 19.72
N SER A 124 13.97 -0.67 18.41
CA SER A 124 14.56 -1.65 17.50
C SER A 124 16.06 -1.73 17.81
N ARG A 125 16.50 -2.90 18.27
CA ARG A 125 17.89 -3.17 18.65
C ARG A 125 18.80 -2.76 17.50
N ARG A 126 19.74 -1.85 17.80
CA ARG A 126 20.90 -1.49 16.98
C ARG A 126 21.44 -2.73 16.25
N SER A 127 21.37 -2.72 14.92
CA SER A 127 22.08 -3.69 14.08
C SER A 127 23.58 -3.60 14.37
N THR A 128 24.14 -4.70 14.86
CA THR A 128 25.57 -4.86 15.08
C THR A 128 26.27 -4.92 13.74
N LYS A 129 27.21 -3.97 13.53
CA LYS A 129 28.18 -3.94 12.44
C LYS A 129 28.78 -5.32 12.23
N GLU A 130 28.66 -5.87 11.01
CA GLU A 130 29.41 -7.06 10.63
C GLU A 130 30.90 -6.74 10.57
N LEU A 131 31.66 -7.57 11.27
CA LEU A 131 33.11 -7.55 11.32
C LEU A 131 33.70 -7.95 9.97
N LYS A 132 34.58 -7.10 9.45
CA LYS A 132 35.62 -7.47 8.51
C LYS A 132 36.49 -8.58 9.09
N SER A 133 36.89 -9.53 8.24
CA SER A 133 37.93 -10.54 8.50
C SER A 133 38.48 -11.03 7.14
N PRO A 134 39.72 -11.52 7.06
CA PRO A 134 40.82 -10.73 6.51
C PRO A 134 41.44 -11.31 5.23
N SER A 135 42.24 -10.46 4.60
CA SER A 135 43.17 -10.71 3.49
C SER A 135 44.06 -11.95 3.64
N SER A 136 44.35 -12.61 2.51
CA SER A 136 45.61 -13.34 2.30
C SER A 136 46.15 -13.12 0.88
N SER A 137 47.35 -12.49 0.83
CA SER A 137 48.50 -12.69 -0.10
C SER A 137 48.25 -12.65 -1.61
N VAL A 138 48.71 -11.63 -2.37
CA VAL A 138 50.09 -11.23 -2.75
C VAL A 138 50.84 -12.25 -3.62
N GLU A 139 51.18 -11.76 -4.82
CA GLU A 139 52.23 -12.14 -5.78
C GLU A 139 52.01 -13.32 -6.76
N SER A 140 51.85 -12.97 -8.05
CA SER A 140 52.92 -13.15 -9.06
C SER A 140 52.53 -12.60 -10.45
N ILE A 141 53.27 -11.59 -10.91
CA ILE A 141 53.39 -11.12 -12.31
C ILE A 141 54.45 -12.02 -12.99
N PRO A 142 54.26 -12.58 -14.21
CA PRO A 142 54.77 -11.95 -15.45
C PRO A 142 54.08 -12.45 -16.77
N PRO A 143 54.61 -12.15 -17.97
CA PRO A 143 54.93 -10.85 -18.55
C PRO A 143 54.13 -10.56 -19.84
N THR A 144 54.10 -9.28 -20.18
CA THR A 144 53.59 -8.67 -21.41
C THR A 144 54.16 -9.31 -22.68
N ILE A 145 53.28 -9.80 -23.55
CA ILE A 145 53.56 -10.01 -24.98
C ILE A 145 52.64 -9.06 -25.75
N LYS A 146 53.26 -8.09 -26.42
CA LYS A 146 52.60 -7.23 -27.41
C LYS A 146 52.36 -8.06 -28.67
N LEU A 147 51.11 -8.19 -29.09
CA LEU A 147 50.77 -8.49 -30.48
C LEU A 147 49.56 -7.66 -30.90
N GLU A 148 49.86 -6.73 -31.82
CA GLU A 148 49.08 -6.22 -32.95
C GLU A 148 47.61 -5.84 -32.79
N ASP A 149 47.36 -4.57 -33.13
CA ASP A 149 46.07 -3.95 -33.43
C ASP A 149 45.21 -4.87 -34.29
N SER A 150 44.08 -5.27 -33.73
CA SER A 150 42.88 -5.62 -34.49
C SER A 150 41.73 -4.95 -33.75
N GLU A 151 41.21 -3.88 -34.35
CA GLU A 151 39.95 -3.27 -33.92
C GLU A 151 38.91 -4.39 -33.74
N PRO A 152 38.29 -4.53 -32.56
CA PRO A 152 37.25 -5.53 -32.40
C PRO A 152 36.09 -5.15 -33.32
N PRO A 153 35.49 -6.11 -34.04
CA PRO A 153 34.24 -5.84 -34.73
C PRO A 153 33.25 -5.36 -33.67
N VAL A 154 32.62 -4.20 -33.92
CA VAL A 154 31.49 -3.70 -33.12
C VAL A 154 30.43 -4.80 -33.12
N SER A 155 30.45 -5.62 -32.08
CA SER A 155 29.49 -6.68 -31.88
C SER A 155 28.20 -5.96 -31.52
N LEU A 156 27.18 -6.12 -32.35
CA LEU A 156 25.82 -5.73 -31.97
C LEU A 156 25.54 -6.32 -30.58
N PRO A 157 25.07 -5.52 -29.61
CA PRO A 157 24.74 -6.03 -28.28
C PRO A 157 23.78 -7.21 -28.43
N SER A 158 23.95 -8.25 -27.62
CA SER A 158 23.06 -9.40 -27.66
C SER A 158 21.60 -8.94 -27.47
N PRO A 159 20.61 -9.64 -28.06
CA PRO A 159 19.20 -9.25 -27.96
C PRO A 159 18.74 -9.15 -26.49
N GLU A 160 19.27 -10.00 -25.61
CA GLU A 160 19.00 -9.95 -24.17
C GLU A 160 19.55 -8.69 -23.50
N VAL A 161 20.75 -8.22 -23.88
CA VAL A 161 21.33 -6.97 -23.35
C VAL A 161 20.51 -5.76 -23.78
N THR A 162 20.03 -5.76 -25.02
CA THR A 162 19.15 -4.70 -25.54
C THR A 162 17.80 -4.71 -24.83
N THR A 163 17.24 -5.90 -24.58
CA THR A 163 15.98 -6.09 -23.85
C THR A 163 16.08 -5.65 -22.40
N LEU A 164 17.16 -6.01 -21.70
CA LEU A 164 17.41 -5.56 -20.33
C LEU A 164 17.60 -4.04 -20.27
N LYS A 165 18.27 -3.44 -21.25
CA LYS A 165 18.38 -1.98 -21.33
C LYS A 165 16.99 -1.34 -21.49
N HIS A 166 16.16 -1.87 -22.38
CA HIS A 166 14.79 -1.39 -22.55
C HIS A 166 13.95 -1.54 -21.27
N PHE A 167 14.10 -2.66 -20.55
CA PHE A 167 13.46 -2.87 -19.25
C PHE A 167 13.82 -1.76 -18.26
N ARG A 168 15.11 -1.44 -18.12
CA ARG A 168 15.60 -0.39 -17.19
C ARG A 168 15.12 1.00 -17.59
N ASP A 169 15.33 1.35 -18.85
CA ASP A 169 15.17 2.73 -19.33
C ASP A 169 13.70 3.11 -19.52
N VAL A 170 12.83 2.13 -19.79
CA VAL A 170 11.45 2.38 -20.21
C VAL A 170 10.44 1.64 -19.35
N VAL A 171 10.57 0.32 -19.18
CA VAL A 171 9.54 -0.49 -18.50
C VAL A 171 9.49 -0.21 -17.00
N TRP A 172 10.64 -0.17 -16.35
CA TRP A 172 10.72 0.03 -14.90
C TRP A 172 10.21 1.42 -14.46
N LYS A 173 10.58 2.48 -15.19
CA LYS A 173 10.10 3.86 -14.95
C LYS A 173 8.59 4.01 -15.09
N GLN A 174 7.96 3.07 -15.77
CA GLN A 174 6.53 3.02 -15.99
C GLN A 174 5.78 2.17 -14.94
N LEU A 175 6.46 1.17 -14.36
CA LEU A 175 5.91 0.32 -13.30
C LEU A 175 5.97 0.98 -11.92
N VAL A 176 6.96 1.83 -11.69
CA VAL A 176 7.23 2.47 -10.40
C VAL A 176 6.72 3.92 -10.39
N PRO A 177 6.19 4.46 -9.27
CA PRO A 177 5.93 5.88 -9.12
C PRO A 177 7.16 6.74 -9.45
N PRO A 178 6.99 8.02 -9.81
CA PRO A 178 8.11 8.85 -10.23
C PRO A 178 9.02 9.11 -9.03
N GLU A 179 10.27 8.71 -9.16
CA GLU A 179 11.31 8.93 -8.15
C GLU A 179 11.91 10.31 -8.32
N HIS A 180 12.42 10.88 -7.22
CA HIS A 180 13.14 12.16 -7.27
C HIS A 180 14.49 11.98 -7.96
N GLU A 181 15.21 10.88 -7.66
CA GLU A 181 16.42 10.49 -8.37
C GLU A 181 16.07 9.40 -9.40
N PRO A 182 16.22 9.66 -10.71
CA PRO A 182 15.99 8.65 -11.72
C PRO A 182 16.97 7.49 -11.52
N ASP A 183 16.47 6.27 -11.62
CA ASP A 183 17.24 5.01 -11.60
C ASP A 183 17.69 4.54 -10.20
N SER A 184 17.12 5.07 -9.10
CA SER A 184 17.49 4.61 -7.76
C SER A 184 16.96 3.19 -7.45
N SER A 185 15.71 2.88 -7.80
CA SER A 185 15.12 1.54 -7.53
C SER A 185 15.56 0.44 -8.46
N ILE A 186 16.03 0.75 -9.67
CA ILE A 186 16.50 -0.27 -10.62
C ILE A 186 17.82 -0.89 -10.16
N ILE A 187 18.64 -0.13 -9.42
CA ILE A 187 19.90 -0.61 -8.83
C ILE A 187 19.64 -1.79 -7.89
N LEU A 188 18.57 -1.72 -7.09
CA LEU A 188 18.17 -2.79 -6.18
C LEU A 188 17.80 -4.09 -6.93
N LEU A 189 17.12 -3.96 -8.08
CA LEU A 189 16.85 -5.09 -8.95
C LEU A 189 18.13 -5.66 -9.56
N ASP A 190 19.03 -4.81 -10.04
CA ASP A 190 20.30 -5.24 -10.65
C ASP A 190 21.22 -5.94 -9.63
N GLU A 191 21.29 -5.43 -8.39
CA GLU A 191 22.04 -6.06 -7.29
C GLU A 191 21.50 -7.45 -6.94
N ALA A 192 20.17 -7.58 -6.85
CA ALA A 192 19.54 -8.88 -6.60
C ALA A 192 19.70 -9.82 -7.80
N ALA A 193 19.59 -9.30 -9.03
CA ALA A 193 19.66 -10.06 -10.26
C ALA A 193 21.08 -10.60 -10.52
N ALA A 194 22.12 -9.88 -10.11
CA ALA A 194 23.51 -10.33 -10.16
C ALA A 194 23.75 -11.67 -9.41
N HIS A 195 22.92 -11.95 -8.40
CA HIS A 195 23.06 -13.12 -7.54
C HIS A 195 21.91 -14.14 -7.71
N PHE A 196 20.89 -13.84 -8.52
CA PHE A 196 19.71 -14.67 -8.69
C PHE A 196 19.28 -14.76 -10.16
N PRO A 197 19.77 -15.77 -10.91
CA PRO A 197 19.49 -15.90 -12.35
C PRO A 197 18.01 -15.89 -12.76
N PRO A 198 17.06 -16.49 -12.00
CA PRO A 198 15.65 -16.41 -12.35
C PRO A 198 15.11 -14.97 -12.41
N LEU A 199 15.69 -14.05 -11.64
CA LEU A 199 15.28 -12.64 -11.64
C LEU A 199 15.68 -11.95 -12.95
N VAL A 200 16.90 -12.20 -13.44
CA VAL A 200 17.37 -11.68 -14.74
C VAL A 200 16.41 -12.13 -15.84
N ARG A 201 16.01 -13.41 -15.84
CA ARG A 201 15.11 -13.95 -16.86
C ARG A 201 13.71 -13.35 -16.78
N ALA A 202 13.19 -13.12 -15.57
CA ALA A 202 11.94 -12.40 -15.37
C ALA A 202 11.99 -10.95 -15.89
N MET A 203 13.11 -10.23 -15.67
CA MET A 203 13.34 -8.89 -16.23
C MET A 203 13.34 -8.93 -17.77
N VAL A 204 13.99 -9.92 -18.39
CA VAL A 204 13.98 -10.11 -19.85
C VAL A 204 12.57 -10.45 -20.36
N ALA A 205 11.82 -11.29 -19.66
CA ALA A 205 10.45 -11.63 -20.05
C ALA A 205 9.52 -10.40 -20.06
N VAL A 206 9.59 -9.58 -19.02
CA VAL A 206 8.82 -8.33 -18.94
C VAL A 206 9.31 -7.30 -19.97
N GLY A 207 10.63 -7.18 -20.17
CA GLY A 207 11.22 -6.29 -21.18
C GLY A 207 10.88 -6.67 -22.61
N SER A 208 10.85 -7.97 -22.94
CA SER A 208 10.49 -8.45 -24.28
C SER A 208 8.98 -8.34 -24.54
N LEU A 209 8.15 -8.52 -23.52
CA LEU A 209 6.71 -8.26 -23.62
C LEU A 209 6.44 -6.79 -23.97
N ALA A 210 7.18 -5.87 -23.34
CA ALA A 210 7.09 -4.45 -23.62
C ALA A 210 7.44 -4.10 -25.07
N ILE A 211 8.52 -4.67 -25.59
CA ILE A 211 8.96 -4.49 -26.99
C ILE A 211 7.92 -5.08 -27.95
N PHE A 212 7.35 -6.25 -27.63
CA PHE A 212 6.33 -6.90 -28.45
C PHE A 212 5.09 -6.03 -28.68
N GLN A 213 4.59 -5.34 -27.65
CA GLN A 213 3.38 -4.52 -27.78
C GLN A 213 3.58 -3.31 -28.70
N HIS A 214 4.84 -2.88 -28.94
CA HIS A 214 5.16 -1.82 -29.88
C HIS A 214 5.39 -2.31 -31.33
N ASP A 215 6.06 -3.46 -31.53
CA ASP A 215 6.52 -3.92 -32.86
C ASP A 215 5.79 -5.16 -33.43
N GLY A 216 4.94 -5.83 -32.65
CA GLY A 216 4.00 -6.86 -33.12
C GLY A 216 4.59 -8.20 -33.60
N LYS A 217 5.90 -8.47 -33.41
CA LYS A 217 6.58 -9.65 -33.98
C LYS A 217 7.16 -10.69 -33.00
N GLU A 218 7.26 -10.40 -31.69
CA GLU A 218 8.07 -11.18 -30.72
C GLU A 218 7.32 -11.82 -29.52
N ARG A 219 6.00 -12.08 -29.60
CA ARG A 219 5.24 -12.68 -28.45
C ARG A 219 5.81 -14.02 -27.98
N LEU A 220 6.32 -14.82 -28.91
CA LEU A 220 6.84 -16.16 -28.62
C LEU A 220 8.09 -16.11 -27.73
N ASP A 221 8.97 -15.13 -27.93
CA ASP A 221 10.23 -15.02 -27.20
C ASP A 221 9.98 -14.61 -25.74
N SER A 222 9.04 -13.68 -25.51
CA SER A 222 8.62 -13.30 -24.15
C SER A 222 8.04 -14.47 -23.34
N LEU A 223 7.16 -15.27 -23.96
CA LEU A 223 6.56 -16.46 -23.35
C LEU A 223 7.62 -17.55 -23.10
N GLN A 224 8.60 -17.67 -24.00
CA GLN A 224 9.71 -18.60 -23.81
C GLN A 224 10.53 -18.22 -22.56
N HIS A 225 10.92 -16.95 -22.40
CA HIS A 225 11.63 -16.49 -21.21
C HIS A 225 10.80 -16.68 -19.93
N TYR A 226 9.50 -16.39 -19.96
CA TYR A 226 8.59 -16.67 -18.84
C TYR A 226 8.56 -18.17 -18.48
N SER A 227 8.34 -19.05 -19.47
CA SER A 227 8.22 -20.49 -19.25
C SER A 227 9.51 -21.12 -18.73
N GLN A 228 10.67 -20.58 -19.12
CA GLN A 228 11.99 -20.99 -18.63
C GLN A 228 12.29 -20.48 -17.22
N THR A 229 11.67 -19.37 -16.79
CA THR A 229 11.87 -18.82 -15.45
C THR A 229 11.30 -19.74 -14.37
N LEU A 230 10.16 -20.39 -14.63
CA LEU A 230 9.50 -21.27 -13.66
C LEU A 230 10.35 -22.49 -13.22
N PRO A 231 10.95 -23.30 -14.11
CA PRO A 231 11.82 -24.40 -13.71
C PRO A 231 13.12 -23.91 -13.07
N GLU A 232 13.70 -22.79 -13.51
CA GLU A 232 14.90 -22.21 -12.87
C GLU A 232 14.60 -21.75 -11.45
N LEU A 233 13.43 -21.15 -11.24
CA LEU A 233 12.94 -20.75 -9.92
C LEU A 233 12.73 -21.98 -9.03
N GLN A 234 12.09 -23.04 -9.54
CA GLN A 234 11.94 -24.31 -8.81
C GLN A 234 13.27 -24.94 -8.42
N ASN A 235 14.26 -24.88 -9.32
CA ASN A 235 15.61 -25.39 -9.04
C ASN A 235 16.37 -24.55 -8.01
N SER A 236 16.06 -23.26 -7.90
CA SER A 236 16.71 -22.33 -6.97
C SER A 236 16.05 -22.35 -5.58
N LEU A 237 14.77 -22.69 -5.49
CA LEU A 237 13.98 -22.71 -4.25
C LEU A 237 14.02 -24.09 -3.59
N LYS A 238 15.11 -24.42 -2.89
CA LYS A 238 15.27 -25.73 -2.21
C LYS A 238 14.95 -25.69 -0.72
N SER A 239 15.04 -24.52 -0.10
CA SER A 239 14.82 -24.31 1.34
C SER A 239 13.89 -23.13 1.63
N GLU A 240 13.45 -23.00 2.89
CA GLU A 240 12.70 -21.82 3.34
C GLU A 240 13.57 -20.54 3.27
N GLU A 241 14.89 -20.65 3.46
CA GLU A 241 15.82 -19.52 3.31
C GLU A 241 15.88 -19.03 1.86
N ASP A 242 15.93 -19.95 0.91
CA ASP A 242 15.90 -19.61 -0.53
C ASP A 242 14.60 -18.91 -0.90
N LEU A 243 13.47 -19.35 -0.33
CA LEU A 243 12.15 -18.74 -0.54
C LEU A 243 12.04 -17.36 0.13
N ALA A 244 12.73 -17.15 1.25
CA ALA A 244 12.80 -15.86 1.92
C ALA A 244 13.79 -14.88 1.23
N SER A 245 14.55 -15.31 0.23
CA SER A 245 15.53 -14.46 -0.47
C SER A 245 14.90 -13.27 -1.20
N ASP A 246 15.69 -12.21 -1.42
CA ASP A 246 15.25 -11.04 -2.20
C ASP A 246 14.97 -11.40 -3.66
N GLY A 247 15.84 -12.23 -4.24
CA GLY A 247 15.69 -12.73 -5.59
C GLY A 247 14.36 -13.45 -5.81
N ALA A 248 13.96 -14.35 -4.91
CA ALA A 248 12.67 -15.05 -5.00
C ALA A 248 11.47 -14.10 -4.92
N PHE A 249 11.49 -13.16 -3.98
CA PHE A 249 10.42 -12.18 -3.79
C PHE A 249 10.25 -11.27 -5.02
N LEU A 250 11.35 -10.68 -5.50
CA LEU A 250 11.37 -9.79 -6.66
C LEU A 250 11.00 -10.54 -7.95
N THR A 251 11.42 -11.80 -8.09
CA THR A 251 11.08 -12.64 -9.25
C THR A 251 9.57 -12.86 -9.31
N HIS A 252 8.94 -13.26 -8.20
CA HIS A 252 7.49 -13.44 -8.16
C HIS A 252 6.70 -12.15 -8.39
N PHE A 253 7.23 -11.01 -7.96
CA PHE A 253 6.64 -9.70 -8.26
C PHE A 253 6.68 -9.38 -9.76
N LEU A 254 7.81 -9.60 -10.44
CA LEU A 254 7.89 -9.40 -11.89
C LEU A 254 7.05 -10.40 -12.69
N LEU A 255 6.95 -11.66 -12.24
CA LEU A 255 6.06 -12.65 -12.86
C LEU A 255 4.59 -12.27 -12.69
N LEU A 256 4.20 -11.69 -11.54
CA LEU A 256 2.86 -11.14 -11.35
C LEU A 256 2.57 -10.03 -12.38
N ILE A 257 3.50 -9.09 -12.57
CA ILE A 257 3.39 -8.01 -13.56
C ILE A 257 3.25 -8.59 -14.97
N TYR A 258 4.10 -9.56 -15.32
CA TYR A 258 4.05 -10.23 -16.63
C TYR A 258 2.67 -10.85 -16.88
N GLU A 259 2.17 -11.63 -15.92
CA GLU A 259 0.87 -12.32 -16.03
C GLU A 259 -0.29 -11.34 -16.16
N ILE A 260 -0.29 -10.26 -15.40
CA ILE A 260 -1.29 -9.18 -15.50
C ILE A 260 -1.21 -8.51 -16.87
N ALA A 261 0.00 -8.27 -17.38
CA ALA A 261 0.22 -7.65 -18.67
C ALA A 261 -0.19 -8.53 -19.86
N THR A 262 -0.12 -9.86 -19.69
CA THR A 262 -0.54 -10.85 -20.70
C THR A 262 -1.95 -11.40 -20.50
N ALA A 263 -2.67 -10.96 -19.47
CA ALA A 263 -3.99 -11.49 -19.15
C ALA A 263 -4.92 -11.33 -20.35
N ASP A 264 -5.21 -12.45 -21.01
CA ASP A 264 -6.11 -12.54 -22.16
C ASP A 264 -7.08 -13.71 -21.92
N VAL A 265 -8.23 -13.65 -22.57
CA VAL A 265 -9.38 -14.53 -22.35
C VAL A 265 -9.07 -16.00 -22.69
N GLU A 266 -7.99 -16.25 -23.44
CA GLU A 266 -7.64 -17.57 -23.99
C GLU A 266 -6.73 -18.43 -23.09
N HIS A 267 -6.18 -17.88 -22.00
CA HIS A 267 -5.24 -18.61 -21.13
C HIS A 267 -5.69 -18.63 -19.66
N PRO A 268 -5.45 -19.73 -18.93
CA PRO A 268 -5.78 -19.80 -17.51
C PRO A 268 -4.95 -18.77 -16.74
N ASN A 269 -5.62 -17.84 -16.08
CA ASN A 269 -5.00 -16.77 -15.30
C ASN A 269 -4.14 -17.34 -14.14
N ILE A 270 -2.82 -17.16 -14.19
CA ILE A 270 -1.88 -17.65 -13.15
C ILE A 270 -1.58 -16.54 -12.13
N TRP A 271 -1.86 -15.28 -12.44
CA TRP A 271 -1.66 -14.15 -11.53
C TRP A 271 -2.19 -14.36 -10.09
N PRO A 272 -3.34 -15.03 -9.82
CA PRO A 272 -3.79 -15.23 -8.43
C PRO A 272 -2.81 -16.12 -7.65
N ARG A 273 -2.20 -17.11 -8.32
CA ARG A 273 -1.18 -17.98 -7.72
C ARG A 273 0.07 -17.18 -7.35
N HIS A 274 0.46 -16.21 -8.16
CA HIS A 274 1.57 -15.32 -7.83
C HIS A 274 1.24 -14.44 -6.62
N ILE A 275 0.02 -13.90 -6.53
CA ILE A 275 -0.44 -13.17 -5.33
C ILE A 275 -0.40 -14.06 -4.08
N SER A 276 -0.96 -15.27 -4.12
CA SER A 276 -0.92 -16.18 -2.96
C SER A 276 0.52 -16.57 -2.59
N THR A 277 1.42 -16.68 -3.57
CA THR A 277 2.84 -16.99 -3.32
C THR A 277 3.57 -15.80 -2.70
N LEU A 278 3.32 -14.58 -3.20
CA LEU A 278 3.85 -13.34 -2.63
C LEU A 278 3.36 -13.14 -1.19
N LEU A 279 2.11 -13.49 -0.87
CA LEU A 279 1.61 -13.46 0.50
C LEU A 279 2.43 -14.39 1.41
N LYS A 280 2.65 -15.64 0.98
CA LYS A 280 3.46 -16.61 1.72
C LYS A 280 4.88 -16.12 1.94
N ILE A 281 5.52 -15.59 0.90
CA ILE A 281 6.88 -15.06 0.96
C ILE A 281 6.94 -13.86 1.91
N THR A 282 5.99 -12.93 1.83
CA THR A 282 5.91 -11.74 2.70
C THR A 282 5.81 -12.15 4.18
N LEU A 283 4.95 -13.11 4.50
CA LEU A 283 4.80 -13.63 5.86
C LEU A 283 6.06 -14.35 6.36
N LEU A 284 6.70 -15.15 5.50
CA LEU A 284 7.93 -15.85 5.82
C LEU A 284 9.08 -14.87 6.07
N ARG A 285 9.28 -13.91 5.17
CA ARG A 285 10.32 -12.87 5.29
C ARG A 285 10.17 -12.05 6.55
N ARG A 286 8.94 -11.67 6.92
CA ARG A 286 8.67 -11.01 8.19
C ARG A 286 9.05 -11.87 9.40
N ARG A 287 8.80 -13.19 9.34
CA ARG A 287 9.19 -14.12 10.41
C ARG A 287 10.71 -14.28 10.51
N VAL A 288 11.41 -14.35 9.38
CA VAL A 288 12.87 -14.56 9.33
C VAL A 288 13.65 -13.30 9.67
N PHE A 289 13.26 -12.16 9.11
CA PHE A 289 14.00 -10.89 9.23
C PHE A 289 13.42 -9.93 10.27
N GLY A 290 12.27 -10.24 10.87
CA GLY A 290 11.55 -9.35 11.80
C GLY A 290 10.80 -8.20 11.12
N GLY A 291 10.95 -8.02 9.81
CA GLY A 291 10.32 -6.98 9.00
C GLY A 291 10.54 -7.24 7.51
N GLU A 292 9.88 -6.46 6.65
CA GLU A 292 10.09 -6.52 5.21
C GLU A 292 11.11 -5.46 4.79
N ARG A 293 12.08 -5.86 3.95
CA ARG A 293 13.13 -4.97 3.40
C ARG A 293 12.63 -4.13 2.23
N PHE A 294 11.58 -4.60 1.54
CA PHE A 294 10.93 -3.89 0.44
C PHE A 294 9.45 -3.59 0.73
N PRO A 295 9.13 -2.81 1.78
CA PRO A 295 7.75 -2.56 2.19
C PRO A 295 6.94 -1.81 1.11
N PHE A 296 7.59 -1.02 0.25
CA PHE A 296 6.94 -0.37 -0.89
C PHE A 296 6.46 -1.35 -1.96
N ILE A 297 7.16 -2.47 -2.18
CA ILE A 297 6.70 -3.54 -3.10
C ILE A 297 5.50 -4.25 -2.51
N VAL A 298 5.51 -4.52 -1.20
CA VAL A 298 4.33 -5.06 -0.51
C VAL A 298 3.13 -4.12 -0.64
N TRP A 299 3.36 -2.80 -0.56
CA TRP A 299 2.34 -1.81 -0.83
C TRP A 299 1.82 -1.89 -2.27
N TRP A 300 2.68 -2.00 -3.28
CA TRP A 300 2.24 -2.16 -4.68
C TRP A 300 1.49 -3.46 -4.94
N VAL A 301 1.87 -4.56 -4.29
CA VAL A 301 1.12 -5.83 -4.38
C VAL A 301 -0.28 -5.66 -3.76
N CYS A 302 -0.42 -4.90 -2.67
CA CYS A 302 -1.73 -4.52 -2.14
C CYS A 302 -2.55 -3.71 -3.16
N ASP A 303 -1.95 -2.72 -3.83
CA ASP A 303 -2.65 -1.91 -4.84
C ASP A 303 -3.09 -2.76 -6.05
N ILE A 304 -2.26 -3.70 -6.50
CA ILE A 304 -2.59 -4.65 -7.58
C ILE A 304 -3.76 -5.57 -7.18
N ASP A 305 -3.71 -6.18 -6.00
CA ASP A 305 -4.79 -7.06 -5.52
C ASP A 305 -6.07 -6.26 -5.21
N LEU A 306 -5.95 -4.98 -4.81
CA LEU A 306 -7.08 -4.05 -4.67
C LEU A 306 -7.74 -3.77 -6.01
N ASP A 307 -6.99 -3.45 -7.06
CA ASP A 307 -7.54 -3.23 -8.40
C ASP A 307 -8.26 -4.48 -8.90
N ALA A 308 -7.68 -5.67 -8.72
CA ALA A 308 -8.30 -6.93 -9.11
C ALA A 308 -9.58 -7.20 -8.29
N LEU A 309 -9.59 -6.85 -7.00
CA LEU A 309 -10.75 -6.98 -6.12
C LEU A 309 -11.88 -6.02 -6.55
N LEU A 310 -11.57 -4.78 -6.88
CA LEU A 310 -12.56 -3.79 -7.34
C LEU A 310 -13.09 -4.13 -8.75
N SER A 311 -12.25 -4.70 -9.61
CA SER A 311 -12.60 -5.15 -10.96
C SER A 311 -13.54 -6.37 -10.99
N GLY A 312 -13.63 -7.13 -9.89
CA GLY A 312 -14.47 -8.33 -9.77
C GLY A 312 -13.79 -9.70 -9.90
N PRO A 313 -12.71 -9.93 -10.71
CA PRO A 313 -12.10 -11.25 -10.82
C PRO A 313 -11.20 -11.62 -9.62
N GLY A 314 -10.80 -10.64 -8.81
CA GLY A 314 -9.86 -10.87 -7.71
C GLY A 314 -10.48 -11.28 -6.39
N PRO A 315 -9.92 -12.30 -5.72
CA PRO A 315 -10.36 -12.67 -4.38
C PRO A 315 -9.87 -11.68 -3.32
N GLY A 316 -8.99 -10.71 -3.61
CA GLY A 316 -8.47 -9.82 -2.57
C GLY A 316 -7.82 -10.60 -1.41
N GLU A 317 -7.18 -11.73 -1.69
CA GLU A 317 -6.60 -12.62 -0.66
C GLU A 317 -5.48 -11.91 0.09
N PHE A 318 -4.62 -11.21 -0.64
CA PHE A 318 -3.47 -10.50 -0.09
C PHE A 318 -3.95 -9.32 0.74
N VAL A 319 -4.76 -8.42 0.16
CA VAL A 319 -5.28 -7.25 0.90
C VAL A 319 -6.14 -7.68 2.09
N GLY A 320 -6.96 -8.72 1.95
CA GLY A 320 -7.79 -9.26 3.01
C GLY A 320 -6.96 -9.79 4.18
N HIS A 321 -5.89 -10.53 3.89
CA HIS A 321 -4.99 -11.04 4.92
C HIS A 321 -4.18 -9.92 5.59
N MET A 322 -3.63 -8.99 4.80
CA MET A 322 -2.82 -7.88 5.29
C MET A 322 -3.64 -6.93 6.17
N LEU A 323 -4.88 -6.63 5.77
CA LEU A 323 -5.79 -5.78 6.54
C LEU A 323 -6.24 -6.46 7.84
N LYS A 324 -6.59 -7.75 7.81
CA LYS A 324 -7.07 -8.48 8.99
C LYS A 324 -6.01 -8.61 10.09
N ASN A 325 -4.74 -8.68 9.71
CA ASN A 325 -3.62 -8.88 10.64
C ASN A 325 -2.81 -7.60 10.88
N ASP A 326 -3.29 -6.42 10.46
CA ASP A 326 -2.62 -5.12 10.60
C ASP A 326 -1.18 -5.10 10.06
N LEU A 327 -0.96 -5.78 8.93
CA LEU A 327 0.36 -5.95 8.30
C LEU A 327 0.61 -4.98 7.14
N ILE A 328 -0.38 -4.17 6.75
CA ILE A 328 -0.24 -3.20 5.66
C ILE A 328 0.90 -2.22 5.99
N PRO A 329 1.87 -2.01 5.08
CA PRO A 329 2.96 -1.06 5.27
C PRO A 329 2.46 0.33 5.67
N PRO A 330 3.10 1.01 6.64
CA PRO A 330 2.71 2.37 7.01
C PRO A 330 2.95 3.36 5.85
N PRO A 331 2.31 4.54 5.87
CA PRO A 331 2.46 5.56 4.83
C PRO A 331 3.91 5.96 4.55
N SER A 332 4.74 6.00 5.60
CA SER A 332 6.16 6.32 5.52
C SER A 332 7.00 5.25 4.81
N PHE A 333 6.42 4.19 4.25
CA PHE A 333 7.16 3.11 3.57
C PHE A 333 6.65 2.82 2.16
N GLN A 334 5.78 3.68 1.61
CA GLN A 334 5.10 3.44 0.34
C GLN A 334 5.90 3.84 -0.90
N LEU A 335 6.91 4.71 -0.72
CA LEU A 335 7.75 5.20 -1.81
C LEU A 335 9.19 4.77 -1.66
N TYR A 336 9.85 4.59 -2.80
CA TYR A 336 11.30 4.47 -2.92
C TYR A 336 11.90 5.81 -3.37
N PRO A 337 13.16 6.16 -3.02
CA PRO A 337 14.12 5.44 -2.17
C PRO A 337 13.78 5.41 -0.69
N LEU A 338 14.37 4.43 0.01
CA LEU A 338 14.29 4.29 1.47
C LEU A 338 15.52 4.92 2.13
N GLY A 339 15.31 5.65 3.22
CA GLY A 339 16.33 6.23 4.09
C GLY A 339 16.96 5.20 5.02
N ALA A 340 17.88 5.67 5.86
CA ALA A 340 18.64 4.80 6.78
C ALA A 340 17.78 4.10 7.84
N ASP A 341 16.61 4.64 8.13
CA ASP A 341 15.59 4.08 9.02
C ASP A 341 14.61 3.13 8.29
N GLY A 342 14.80 2.94 6.98
CA GLY A 342 13.93 2.15 6.11
C GLY A 342 12.69 2.89 5.63
N SER A 343 12.46 4.14 6.03
CA SER A 343 11.30 4.94 5.61
C SER A 343 11.55 5.62 4.26
N SER A 344 10.50 5.98 3.53
CA SER A 344 10.56 6.75 2.30
C SER A 344 11.29 8.08 2.51
N VAL A 345 12.27 8.38 1.66
CA VAL A 345 13.03 9.63 1.75
C VAL A 345 12.13 10.85 1.53
N VAL A 346 12.12 11.75 2.51
CA VAL A 346 11.42 13.04 2.46
C VAL A 346 12.45 14.15 2.21
N TYR A 347 12.38 14.76 1.03
CA TYR A 347 13.27 15.87 0.65
C TYR A 347 12.87 17.18 1.34
N PRO A 348 13.80 18.14 1.52
CA PRO A 348 13.54 19.39 2.24
C PRO A 348 12.33 20.17 1.74
N GLU A 349 12.10 20.19 0.42
CA GLU A 349 11.00 20.89 -0.24
C GLU A 349 9.63 20.22 -0.08
N GLU A 350 9.60 18.98 0.42
CA GLU A 350 8.38 18.16 0.55
C GLU A 350 8.01 17.87 2.00
N ARG A 351 8.77 18.40 2.98
CA ARG A 351 8.62 18.08 4.41
C ARG A 351 7.20 18.31 4.96
N ASP A 352 6.54 19.37 4.51
CA ASP A 352 5.22 19.76 5.01
C ASP A 352 4.06 19.11 4.23
N SER A 353 4.31 18.66 2.99
CA SER A 353 3.26 18.23 2.06
C SER A 353 3.23 16.72 1.83
N LEU A 354 4.40 16.08 1.65
CA LEU A 354 4.48 14.66 1.31
C LEU A 354 3.96 13.73 2.41
N PRO A 355 4.28 13.93 3.71
CA PRO A 355 3.73 13.07 4.76
C PRO A 355 2.20 13.10 4.81
N VAL A 356 1.59 14.28 4.61
CA VAL A 356 0.13 14.44 4.57
C VAL A 356 -0.45 13.75 3.33
N ALA A 357 0.18 13.89 2.16
CA ALA A 357 -0.24 13.24 0.92
C ALA A 357 -0.16 11.70 1.02
N LEU A 358 0.93 11.17 1.59
CA LEU A 358 1.10 9.73 1.84
C LEU A 358 0.03 9.19 2.78
N GLN A 359 -0.19 9.88 3.90
CA GLN A 359 -1.21 9.47 4.87
C GLN A 359 -2.62 9.53 4.28
N LEU A 360 -2.94 10.56 3.48
CA LEU A 360 -4.22 10.65 2.77
C LEU A 360 -4.39 9.49 1.77
N SER A 361 -3.39 9.24 0.93
CA SER A 361 -3.38 8.13 -0.03
C SER A 361 -3.60 6.78 0.66
N TYR A 362 -2.86 6.54 1.75
CA TYR A 362 -3.01 5.36 2.59
C TYR A 362 -4.43 5.19 3.13
N GLU A 363 -5.01 6.25 3.72
CA GLU A 363 -6.36 6.16 4.30
C GLU A 363 -7.44 5.94 3.24
N VAL A 364 -7.34 6.58 2.07
CA VAL A 364 -8.25 6.33 0.94
C VAL A 364 -8.15 4.88 0.48
N ALA A 365 -6.94 4.35 0.31
CA ALA A 365 -6.71 2.96 -0.09
C ALA A 365 -7.23 1.95 0.96
N LEU A 366 -7.10 2.23 2.26
CA LEU A 366 -7.70 1.39 3.31
C LEU A 366 -9.23 1.33 3.20
N HIS A 367 -9.88 2.46 2.92
CA HIS A 367 -11.33 2.47 2.66
C HIS A 367 -11.66 1.72 1.37
N ALA A 368 -10.84 1.83 0.33
CA ALA A 368 -10.98 1.08 -0.91
C ALA A 368 -10.93 -0.44 -0.67
N MET A 369 -9.93 -0.93 0.08
CA MET A 369 -9.79 -2.34 0.43
C MET A 369 -11.00 -2.86 1.18
N ARG A 370 -11.50 -2.10 2.17
CA ARG A 370 -12.71 -2.46 2.93
C ARG A 370 -13.95 -2.50 2.04
N LEU A 371 -14.11 -1.51 1.16
CA LEU A 371 -15.23 -1.43 0.25
C LEU A 371 -15.22 -2.61 -0.73
N GLY A 372 -14.07 -2.92 -1.35
CA GLY A 372 -13.92 -4.05 -2.26
C GLY A 372 -14.19 -5.39 -1.58
N LEU A 373 -13.66 -5.61 -0.37
CA LEU A 373 -13.90 -6.83 0.39
C LEU A 373 -15.39 -6.99 0.75
N MET A 374 -16.06 -5.89 1.10
CA MET A 374 -17.50 -5.85 1.40
C MET A 374 -18.35 -6.07 0.14
N ALA A 375 -17.98 -5.48 -1.00
CA ALA A 375 -18.67 -5.70 -2.27
C ALA A 375 -18.64 -7.18 -2.67
N ARG A 376 -17.47 -7.81 -2.53
CA ARG A 376 -17.32 -9.25 -2.73
C ARG A 376 -18.20 -10.06 -1.78
N GLU A 377 -18.22 -9.72 -0.49
CA GLU A 377 -19.09 -10.38 0.50
C GLU A 377 -20.56 -10.31 0.04
N PHE A 378 -21.05 -9.13 -0.33
CA PHE A 378 -22.44 -8.93 -0.76
C PHE A 378 -22.79 -9.63 -2.07
N ARG A 379 -21.85 -9.69 -3.02
CA ARG A 379 -22.03 -10.37 -4.31
C ARG A 379 -21.90 -11.89 -4.21
N SER A 380 -21.16 -12.41 -3.23
CA SER A 380 -21.03 -13.85 -2.97
C SER A 380 -22.24 -14.47 -2.28
N ASP A 381 -23.12 -13.63 -1.72
CA ASP A 381 -24.33 -14.03 -1.01
C ASP A 381 -25.45 -14.44 -2.00
N THR A 382 -25.41 -15.72 -2.41
CA THR A 382 -26.40 -16.32 -3.34
C THR A 382 -27.82 -16.37 -2.78
N SER A 383 -27.99 -16.21 -1.46
CA SER A 383 -29.31 -16.18 -0.82
C SER A 383 -30.06 -14.88 -1.12
N PHE A 384 -29.35 -13.79 -1.40
CA PHE A 384 -29.92 -12.46 -1.57
C PHE A 384 -30.95 -12.35 -2.71
N GLU A 385 -30.75 -13.08 -3.81
CA GLU A 385 -31.64 -13.05 -4.97
C GLU A 385 -32.87 -13.95 -4.82
N THR A 386 -32.76 -15.01 -4.03
CA THR A 386 -33.81 -16.04 -3.84
C THR A 386 -34.73 -15.75 -2.65
N THR A 387 -34.41 -14.71 -1.90
CA THR A 387 -35.08 -14.31 -0.67
C THR A 387 -36.36 -13.50 -0.94
N ASP A 388 -37.38 -13.65 -0.08
CA ASP A 388 -38.64 -12.91 -0.15
C ASP A 388 -38.42 -11.38 -0.11
N LEU A 389 -39.32 -10.60 -0.72
CA LEU A 389 -39.21 -9.15 -0.87
C LEU A 389 -39.01 -8.40 0.45
N LEU A 390 -39.69 -8.85 1.53
CA LEU A 390 -39.55 -8.25 2.86
C LEU A 390 -38.15 -8.46 3.45
N GLN A 391 -37.64 -9.69 3.33
CA GLN A 391 -36.30 -10.04 3.81
C GLN A 391 -35.21 -9.37 2.95
N LYS A 392 -35.43 -9.25 1.64
CA LYS A 392 -34.54 -8.49 0.73
C LYS A 392 -34.47 -7.02 1.12
N SER A 393 -35.61 -6.37 1.42
CA SER A 393 -35.62 -4.98 1.91
C SER A 393 -34.85 -4.82 3.21
N MET A 394 -34.98 -5.76 4.15
CA MET A 394 -34.23 -5.75 5.40
C MET A 394 -32.72 -5.92 5.16
N ALA A 395 -32.33 -6.84 4.28
CA ALA A 395 -30.95 -7.06 3.90
C ALA A 395 -30.34 -5.81 3.24
N ILE A 396 -31.07 -5.14 2.34
CA ILE A 396 -30.63 -3.87 1.72
C ILE A 396 -30.38 -2.81 2.80
N LYS A 397 -31.27 -2.65 3.78
CA LYS A 397 -31.06 -1.69 4.88
C LYS A 397 -29.81 -1.99 5.69
N VAL A 398 -29.55 -3.26 6.00
CA VAL A 398 -28.32 -3.67 6.72
C VAL A 398 -27.07 -3.40 5.86
N ARG A 399 -27.10 -3.72 4.57
CA ARG A 399 -26.00 -3.43 3.65
C ARG A 399 -25.74 -1.93 3.56
N GLN A 400 -26.78 -1.12 3.38
CA GLN A 400 -26.69 0.35 3.34
C GLN A 400 -26.12 0.95 4.64
N SER A 401 -26.53 0.44 5.81
CA SER A 401 -25.96 0.89 7.08
C SER A 401 -24.47 0.58 7.23
N ARG A 402 -23.98 -0.55 6.66
CA ARG A 402 -22.54 -0.86 6.66
C ARG A 402 -21.77 0.02 5.67
N LEU A 403 -22.42 0.39 4.56
CA LEU A 403 -21.87 1.25 3.53
C LEU A 403 -21.74 2.71 3.98
N SER A 404 -22.72 3.22 4.75
CA SER A 404 -22.70 4.60 5.24
C SER A 404 -21.45 4.89 6.06
N ASP A 405 -20.96 3.93 6.85
CA ASP A 405 -19.76 4.09 7.66
C ASP A 405 -18.51 4.33 6.80
N ILE A 406 -18.37 3.59 5.69
CA ILE A 406 -17.25 3.75 4.75
C ILE A 406 -17.38 5.06 3.97
N GLN A 407 -18.59 5.38 3.49
CA GLN A 407 -18.85 6.61 2.75
C GLN A 407 -18.56 7.85 3.60
N GLU A 408 -19.00 7.85 4.85
CA GLU A 408 -18.76 8.94 5.78
C GLU A 408 -17.27 9.04 6.15
N GLY A 409 -16.61 7.91 6.41
CA GLY A 409 -15.17 7.87 6.63
C GLY A 409 -14.39 8.48 5.46
N LEU A 410 -14.75 8.13 4.22
CA LEU A 410 -14.17 8.72 3.01
C LEU A 410 -14.40 10.23 2.92
N ARG A 411 -15.62 10.73 3.20
CA ARG A 411 -15.92 12.17 3.19
C ARG A 411 -15.12 12.93 4.25
N GLN A 412 -15.01 12.37 5.45
CA GLN A 412 -14.31 12.99 6.57
C GLN A 412 -12.84 13.27 6.29
N LEU A 413 -12.15 12.41 5.51
CA LEU A 413 -10.75 12.65 5.11
C LEU A 413 -10.54 14.02 4.46
N TRP A 414 -11.51 14.48 3.68
CA TRP A 414 -11.43 15.76 2.94
C TRP A 414 -11.89 16.98 3.75
N THR A 415 -12.45 16.75 4.94
CA THR A 415 -12.81 17.82 5.89
C THR A 415 -11.65 18.24 6.78
N VAL A 416 -10.58 17.45 6.80
CA VAL A 416 -9.42 17.68 7.66
C VAL A 416 -8.67 18.93 7.19
N PRO A 417 -8.33 19.88 8.09
CA PRO A 417 -7.59 21.09 7.74
C PRO A 417 -6.29 20.84 6.98
N SER A 418 -5.48 19.86 7.39
CA SER A 418 -4.19 19.57 6.72
C SER A 418 -4.39 19.12 5.27
N VAL A 419 -5.46 18.38 4.96
CA VAL A 419 -5.81 17.96 3.59
C VAL A 419 -6.33 19.15 2.78
N GLN A 420 -7.11 20.04 3.39
CA GLN A 420 -7.59 21.26 2.74
C GLN A 420 -6.46 22.23 2.42
N GLU A 421 -5.52 22.41 3.34
CA GLU A 421 -4.32 23.22 3.11
C GLU A 421 -3.43 22.58 2.04
N LEU A 422 -3.26 21.25 2.05
CA LEU A 422 -2.52 20.54 1.01
C LEU A 422 -3.06 20.85 -0.39
N GLY A 423 -4.39 20.89 -0.56
CA GLY A 423 -5.05 21.25 -1.82
C GLY A 423 -4.84 22.70 -2.28
N ARG A 424 -4.36 23.59 -1.40
CA ARG A 424 -4.06 25.01 -1.70
C ARG A 424 -2.56 25.26 -1.96
N MET A 425 -1.71 24.31 -1.58
CA MET A 425 -0.26 24.44 -1.71
C MET A 425 0.21 24.17 -3.14
N ARG A 426 1.37 24.73 -3.50
CA ARG A 426 2.13 24.27 -4.67
C ARG A 426 2.87 23.00 -4.28
N LEU A 427 2.35 21.87 -4.72
CA LEU A 427 2.89 20.55 -4.40
C LEU A 427 4.08 20.21 -5.29
N SER A 428 5.00 19.41 -4.76
CA SER A 428 6.00 18.73 -5.57
C SER A 428 5.34 17.68 -6.47
N VAL A 429 6.07 17.20 -7.49
CA VAL A 429 5.53 16.22 -8.44
C VAL A 429 5.04 14.95 -7.73
N ARG A 430 5.78 14.44 -6.74
CA ARG A 430 5.41 13.23 -5.99
C ARG A 430 4.16 13.45 -5.14
N ALA A 431 4.13 14.52 -4.35
CA ALA A 431 2.98 14.85 -3.50
C ALA A 431 1.73 15.17 -4.33
N GLN A 432 1.89 15.87 -5.45
CA GLN A 432 0.80 16.19 -6.38
C GLN A 432 0.21 14.92 -7.00
N ARG A 433 1.04 13.97 -7.45
CA ARG A 433 0.57 12.71 -8.01
C ARG A 433 -0.21 11.88 -6.99
N LEU A 434 0.32 11.75 -5.77
CA LEU A 434 -0.37 11.06 -4.68
C LEU A 434 -1.71 11.72 -4.32
N PHE A 435 -1.74 13.05 -4.26
CA PHE A 435 -2.96 13.81 -4.00
C PHE A 435 -4.00 13.59 -5.09
N HIS A 436 -3.61 13.70 -6.37
CA HIS A 436 -4.51 13.46 -7.51
C HIS A 436 -5.02 12.02 -7.51
N GLN A 437 -4.15 11.03 -7.28
CA GLN A 437 -4.53 9.62 -7.20
C GLN A 437 -5.54 9.37 -6.05
N ALA A 438 -5.26 9.89 -4.86
CA ALA A 438 -6.16 9.76 -3.71
C ALA A 438 -7.51 10.42 -3.98
N TRP A 439 -7.51 11.60 -4.61
CA TRP A 439 -8.72 12.34 -4.93
C TRP A 439 -9.59 11.62 -5.98
N THR A 440 -8.99 11.15 -7.08
CA THR A 440 -9.75 10.49 -8.16
C THR A 440 -10.25 9.12 -7.70
N LEU A 441 -9.44 8.38 -6.95
CA LEU A 441 -9.86 7.13 -6.32
C LEU A 441 -11.00 7.37 -5.34
N TYR A 442 -10.94 8.38 -4.48
CA TYR A 442 -12.04 8.73 -3.57
C TYR A 442 -13.36 8.94 -4.34
N ARG A 443 -13.35 9.73 -5.40
CA ARG A 443 -14.56 9.95 -6.22
C ARG A 443 -15.05 8.67 -6.89
N ALA A 444 -14.12 7.85 -7.39
CA ALA A 444 -14.45 6.55 -7.97
C ALA A 444 -15.10 5.61 -6.94
N LEU A 445 -14.60 5.59 -5.70
CA LEU A 445 -15.15 4.79 -4.60
C LEU A 445 -16.55 5.25 -4.19
N ILE A 446 -16.83 6.56 -4.21
CA ILE A 446 -18.19 7.08 -3.98
C ILE A 446 -19.14 6.52 -5.05
N ILE A 447 -18.80 6.63 -6.34
CA ILE A 447 -19.59 6.06 -7.44
C ILE A 447 -19.75 4.54 -7.26
N TYR A 448 -18.66 3.84 -6.98
CA TYR A 448 -18.65 2.39 -6.78
C TYR A 448 -19.59 1.97 -5.65
N SER A 449 -19.54 2.68 -4.52
CA SER A 449 -20.35 2.39 -3.33
C SER A 449 -21.85 2.49 -3.59
N TYR A 450 -22.28 3.30 -4.56
CA TYR A 450 -23.70 3.47 -4.90
C TYR A 450 -24.17 2.62 -6.08
N THR A 451 -23.26 2.03 -6.85
CA THR A 451 -23.62 1.40 -8.13
C THR A 451 -23.17 -0.05 -8.28
N SER A 452 -22.14 -0.47 -7.52
CA SER A 452 -21.38 -1.68 -7.83
C SER A 452 -21.28 -2.68 -6.68
N MET A 453 -21.98 -2.46 -5.56
CA MET A 453 -21.89 -3.33 -4.38
C MET A 453 -22.72 -4.62 -4.50
N TRP A 454 -23.81 -4.59 -5.26
CA TRP A 454 -24.63 -5.76 -5.61
C TRP A 454 -25.45 -5.49 -6.89
N PRO A 455 -25.92 -6.54 -7.59
CA PRO A 455 -26.72 -6.38 -8.80
C PRO A 455 -27.99 -5.56 -8.56
N GLY A 456 -28.27 -4.60 -9.45
CA GLY A 456 -29.46 -3.76 -9.40
C GLY A 456 -29.43 -2.66 -8.33
N GLN A 457 -28.33 -2.47 -7.60
CA GLN A 457 -28.22 -1.45 -6.53
C GLN A 457 -28.68 -0.06 -6.97
N ARG A 458 -28.28 0.35 -8.18
CA ARG A 458 -28.56 1.70 -8.70
C ARG A 458 -30.06 1.99 -8.87
N MET A 459 -30.89 0.97 -9.07
CA MET A 459 -32.35 1.13 -9.16
C MET A 459 -32.97 1.59 -7.84
N ASP A 460 -32.36 1.21 -6.71
CA ASP A 460 -32.85 1.50 -5.37
C ASP A 460 -32.22 2.78 -4.78
N THR A 461 -31.43 3.50 -5.60
CA THR A 461 -30.68 4.68 -5.18
C THR A 461 -31.58 5.91 -5.06
N LEU A 462 -31.49 6.61 -3.93
CA LEU A 462 -32.24 7.85 -3.68
C LEU A 462 -31.78 8.99 -4.59
N PRO A 463 -32.65 9.97 -4.92
CA PRO A 463 -32.30 11.10 -5.79
C PRO A 463 -31.07 11.88 -5.36
N ASP A 464 -30.88 12.07 -4.05
CA ASP A 464 -29.72 12.78 -3.50
C ASP A 464 -28.39 12.07 -3.82
N TYR A 465 -28.40 10.74 -3.83
CA TYR A 465 -27.23 9.93 -4.17
C TYR A 465 -26.95 9.93 -5.68
N GLU A 466 -27.97 9.99 -6.54
CA GLU A 466 -27.77 10.18 -7.99
C GLU A 466 -27.12 11.54 -8.29
N ALA A 467 -27.47 12.60 -7.56
CA ALA A 467 -26.79 13.90 -7.68
C ALA A 467 -25.31 13.82 -7.24
N GLU A 468 -25.01 13.07 -6.18
CA GLU A 468 -23.63 12.82 -5.73
C GLU A 468 -22.84 12.00 -6.75
N ILE A 469 -23.43 10.96 -7.35
CA ILE A 469 -22.84 10.16 -8.43
C ILE A 469 -22.50 11.05 -9.63
N ALA A 470 -23.47 11.85 -10.11
CA ALA A 470 -23.27 12.73 -11.25
C ALA A 470 -22.16 13.76 -10.99
N THR A 471 -22.15 14.35 -9.78
CA THR A 471 -21.12 15.30 -9.36
C THR A 471 -19.75 14.63 -9.32
N ALA A 472 -19.64 13.43 -8.75
CA ALA A 472 -18.38 12.68 -8.68
C ALA A 472 -17.86 12.34 -10.09
N ALA A 473 -18.73 11.88 -10.99
CA ALA A 473 -18.37 11.57 -12.37
C ALA A 473 -17.85 12.81 -13.11
N GLN A 474 -18.56 13.94 -13.03
CA GLN A 474 -18.14 15.18 -13.67
C GLN A 474 -16.79 15.67 -13.16
N GLN A 475 -16.57 15.62 -11.84
CA GLN A 475 -15.30 16.07 -11.26
C GLN A 475 -14.13 15.16 -11.67
N ILE A 476 -14.34 13.83 -11.79
CA ILE A 476 -13.32 12.92 -12.34
C ILE A 476 -12.97 13.32 -13.76
N LEU A 477 -13.96 13.56 -14.64
CA LEU A 477 -13.71 13.96 -16.03
C LEU A 477 -12.90 15.25 -16.13
N GLN A 478 -13.27 16.26 -15.35
CA GLN A 478 -12.56 17.55 -15.33
C GLN A 478 -11.13 17.42 -14.82
N ALA A 479 -10.92 16.69 -13.71
CA ALA A 479 -9.60 16.45 -13.16
C ALA A 479 -8.72 15.67 -14.15
N SER A 480 -9.26 14.61 -14.75
CA SER A 480 -8.54 13.79 -15.74
C SER A 480 -8.10 14.60 -16.95
N GLN A 481 -8.98 15.46 -17.49
CA GLN A 481 -8.62 16.35 -18.60
C GLN A 481 -7.47 17.30 -18.23
N ALA A 482 -7.49 17.90 -17.05
CA ALA A 482 -6.44 18.80 -16.59
C ALA A 482 -5.10 18.08 -16.37
N ILE A 483 -5.15 16.87 -15.79
CA ILE A 483 -3.96 16.04 -15.55
C ILE A 483 -3.34 15.59 -16.87
N MET A 484 -4.14 15.08 -17.80
CA MET A 484 -3.66 14.60 -19.11
C MET A 484 -3.04 15.71 -19.97
N GLN A 485 -3.49 16.97 -19.82
CA GLN A 485 -2.88 18.13 -20.48
C GLN A 485 -1.50 18.49 -19.90
N THR A 486 -1.24 18.13 -18.64
CA THR A 486 -0.01 18.49 -17.93
C THR A 486 1.03 17.37 -17.98
N ASP A 487 0.60 16.11 -17.87
CA ASP A 487 1.48 14.94 -17.85
C ASP A 487 0.77 13.71 -18.45
N SER A 488 0.90 13.54 -19.77
CA SER A 488 0.27 12.44 -20.51
C SER A 488 0.85 11.06 -20.14
N ASN A 489 2.12 10.99 -19.72
CA ASN A 489 2.83 9.73 -19.53
C ASN A 489 2.55 9.08 -18.17
N SER A 490 2.05 9.83 -17.19
CA SER A 490 1.81 9.38 -15.81
C SER A 490 0.34 9.18 -15.43
N SER A 491 -0.57 9.24 -16.40
CA SER A 491 -2.03 9.32 -16.18
C SER A 491 -2.74 7.98 -15.88
N ARG A 492 -2.02 6.86 -15.72
CA ARG A 492 -2.61 5.50 -15.66
C ARG A 492 -3.52 5.24 -14.47
N PHE A 493 -3.23 5.87 -13.34
CA PHE A 493 -4.06 5.78 -12.14
C PHE A 493 -5.48 6.36 -12.38
N LEU A 494 -5.70 7.07 -13.49
CA LEU A 494 -7.01 7.60 -13.88
C LEU A 494 -7.90 6.58 -14.56
N VAL A 495 -7.39 5.44 -15.03
CA VAL A 495 -8.20 4.51 -15.85
C VAL A 495 -9.38 3.94 -15.06
N PHE A 496 -9.17 3.47 -13.82
CA PHE A 496 -10.28 2.99 -12.98
C PHE A 496 -11.28 4.12 -12.63
N PRO A 497 -10.85 5.31 -12.15
CA PRO A 497 -11.76 6.43 -11.98
C PRO A 497 -12.56 6.81 -13.22
N LEU A 498 -11.92 6.86 -14.40
CA LEU A 498 -12.58 7.15 -15.67
C LEU A 498 -13.57 6.07 -16.07
N PHE A 499 -13.24 4.80 -15.86
CA PHE A 499 -14.16 3.68 -16.06
C PHE A 499 -15.42 3.84 -15.20
N MET A 500 -15.25 4.13 -13.90
CA MET A 500 -16.38 4.36 -12.99
C MET A 500 -17.21 5.59 -13.37
N ALA A 501 -16.58 6.69 -13.74
CA ALA A 501 -17.26 7.90 -14.21
C ALA A 501 -18.04 7.64 -15.51
N GLY A 502 -17.45 6.93 -16.46
CA GLY A 502 -18.09 6.56 -17.72
C GLY A 502 -19.29 5.64 -17.53
N TYR A 503 -19.14 4.60 -16.69
CA TYR A 503 -20.24 3.70 -16.34
C TYR A 503 -21.41 4.44 -15.69
N ALA A 504 -21.10 5.37 -14.78
CA ALA A 504 -22.09 6.14 -14.04
C ALA A 504 -22.79 7.22 -14.87
N SER A 505 -22.11 7.78 -15.88
CA SER A 505 -22.64 8.88 -16.68
C SER A 505 -23.92 8.50 -17.44
N THR A 506 -24.87 9.42 -17.47
CA THR A 506 -26.08 9.35 -18.31
C THR A 506 -25.97 10.18 -19.58
N VAL A 507 -24.86 10.93 -19.75
CA VAL A 507 -24.68 11.90 -20.83
C VAL A 507 -23.81 11.29 -21.93
N GLY A 508 -24.32 11.23 -23.16
CA GLY A 508 -23.61 10.62 -24.29
C GLY A 508 -22.26 11.27 -24.59
N SER A 509 -22.13 12.59 -24.50
CA SER A 509 -20.87 13.29 -24.74
C SER A 509 -19.80 12.96 -23.70
N GLU A 510 -20.18 12.77 -22.44
CA GLU A 510 -19.25 12.35 -21.37
C GLU A 510 -18.76 10.93 -21.62
N LYS A 511 -19.67 10.02 -22.01
CA LYS A 511 -19.33 8.64 -22.37
C LYS A 511 -18.29 8.56 -23.49
N THR A 512 -18.48 9.35 -24.55
CA THR A 512 -17.50 9.45 -25.65
C THR A 512 -16.18 10.02 -25.16
N ALA A 513 -16.20 11.10 -24.37
CA ALA A 513 -14.97 11.71 -23.84
C ALA A 513 -14.16 10.73 -22.97
N VAL A 514 -14.82 9.88 -22.17
CA VAL A 514 -14.14 8.82 -21.39
C VAL A 514 -13.43 7.83 -22.30
N ILE A 515 -14.11 7.34 -23.34
CA ILE A 515 -13.51 6.39 -24.28
C ILE A 515 -12.29 7.01 -24.96
N ASP A 516 -12.40 8.26 -25.40
CA ASP A 516 -11.28 8.97 -26.04
C ASP A 516 -10.10 9.15 -25.08
N MET A 517 -10.35 9.49 -23.81
CA MET A 517 -9.30 9.62 -22.79
C MET A 517 -8.63 8.27 -22.49
N ILE A 518 -9.40 7.19 -22.34
CA ILE A 518 -8.84 5.84 -22.13
C ILE A 518 -8.04 5.38 -23.35
N GLN A 519 -8.51 5.70 -24.56
CA GLN A 519 -7.80 5.38 -25.80
C GLN A 519 -6.48 6.16 -25.93
N GLN A 520 -6.42 7.42 -25.49
CA GLN A 520 -5.17 8.18 -25.45
C GLN A 520 -4.15 7.54 -24.49
N MET A 521 -4.62 7.05 -23.35
CA MET A 521 -3.75 6.34 -22.38
C MET A 521 -3.28 4.99 -22.92
N GLU A 522 -4.08 4.29 -23.74
CA GLU A 522 -3.69 3.04 -24.43
C GLU A 522 -2.43 3.25 -25.28
N GLN A 523 -2.31 4.39 -25.98
CA GLN A 523 -1.19 4.70 -26.88
C GLN A 523 0.12 5.02 -26.14
N GLY A 524 0.05 5.45 -24.89
CA GLY A 524 1.21 5.82 -24.07
C GLY A 524 1.69 4.74 -23.09
N CYS A 525 0.98 3.61 -23.01
CA CYS A 525 1.30 2.52 -22.08
C CYS A 525 2.03 1.37 -22.80
N ILE A 526 3.17 0.94 -22.23
CA ILE A 526 3.87 -0.27 -22.65
C ILE A 526 3.01 -1.53 -22.47
N VAL A 527 2.12 -1.54 -21.48
CA VAL A 527 1.16 -2.62 -21.19
C VAL A 527 -0.26 -2.10 -21.51
N GLY A 528 -0.48 -1.73 -22.77
CA GLY A 528 -1.76 -1.17 -23.21
C GLY A 528 -2.92 -2.18 -23.20
N GLN A 529 -2.65 -3.47 -23.03
CA GLN A 529 -3.64 -4.54 -23.13
C GLN A 529 -4.77 -4.41 -22.08
N ASN A 530 -4.42 -4.11 -20.82
CA ASN A 530 -5.41 -3.93 -19.75
C ASN A 530 -6.26 -2.67 -19.93
N THR A 531 -5.63 -1.56 -20.34
CA THR A 531 -6.31 -0.32 -20.70
C THR A 531 -7.26 -0.53 -21.90
N ARG A 532 -6.83 -1.31 -22.90
CA ARG A 532 -7.64 -1.70 -24.05
C ARG A 532 -8.82 -2.60 -23.64
N ALA A 533 -8.59 -3.57 -22.76
CA ALA A 533 -9.64 -4.43 -22.21
C ALA A 533 -10.68 -3.60 -21.44
N THR A 534 -10.22 -2.61 -20.65
CA THR A 534 -11.08 -1.66 -19.94
C THR A 534 -11.94 -0.85 -20.92
N ARG A 535 -11.35 -0.32 -21.99
CA ARG A 535 -12.09 0.42 -23.03
C ARG A 535 -13.15 -0.47 -23.68
N ARG A 536 -12.80 -1.69 -24.08
CA ARG A 536 -13.73 -2.68 -24.65
C ARG A 536 -14.85 -3.05 -23.68
N ALA A 537 -14.55 -3.20 -22.39
CA ALA A 537 -15.56 -3.43 -21.36
C ALA A 537 -16.56 -2.27 -21.33
N LEU A 538 -16.07 -1.02 -21.33
CA LEU A 538 -16.92 0.16 -21.30
C LEU A 538 -17.78 0.31 -22.56
N GLU A 539 -17.23 0.03 -23.74
CA GLU A 539 -17.98 -0.03 -25.01
C GLU A 539 -19.12 -1.07 -24.93
N ALA A 540 -18.82 -2.29 -24.45
CA ALA A 540 -19.82 -3.34 -24.29
C ALA A 540 -20.92 -2.98 -23.26
N ILE A 541 -20.55 -2.25 -22.21
CA ILE A 541 -21.50 -1.72 -21.22
C ILE A 541 -22.39 -0.66 -21.85
N TYR A 542 -21.85 0.24 -22.67
CA TYR A 542 -22.64 1.26 -23.35
C TYR A 542 -23.63 0.66 -24.36
N GLU A 543 -23.21 -0.36 -25.11
CA GLU A 543 -24.11 -1.14 -25.95
C GLU A 543 -25.28 -1.70 -25.14
N ARG A 544 -24.97 -2.37 -24.02
CA ARG A 544 -26.00 -2.96 -23.15
C ARG A 544 -26.92 -1.91 -22.51
N GLN A 545 -26.37 -0.77 -22.07
CA GLN A 545 -27.15 0.33 -21.53
C GLN A 545 -28.09 0.92 -22.58
N ASN A 546 -27.63 1.06 -23.82
CA ASN A 546 -28.47 1.55 -24.92
C ASN A 546 -29.58 0.55 -25.26
N GLU A 547 -29.26 -0.74 -25.35
CA GLU A 547 -30.25 -1.81 -25.54
C GLU A 547 -31.32 -1.75 -24.44
N ARG A 548 -30.93 -1.70 -23.17
CA ARG A 548 -31.87 -1.63 -22.04
C ARG A 548 -32.71 -0.37 -22.06
N PHE A 549 -32.11 0.78 -22.37
CA PHE A 549 -32.84 2.04 -22.49
C PHE A 549 -33.93 1.97 -23.56
N MET A 550 -33.65 1.35 -24.71
CA MET A 550 -34.63 1.18 -25.79
C MET A 550 -35.78 0.23 -25.42
N HIS A 551 -35.54 -0.77 -24.57
CA HIS A 551 -36.57 -1.75 -24.17
C HIS A 551 -37.38 -1.31 -22.94
N ASN A 552 -36.72 -0.74 -21.93
CA ASN A 552 -37.28 -0.48 -20.60
C ASN A 552 -37.46 1.02 -20.29
N GLY A 553 -36.94 1.92 -21.13
CA GLY A 553 -36.93 3.37 -20.89
C GLY A 553 -35.85 3.85 -19.91
N HIS A 554 -35.06 2.94 -19.33
CA HIS A 554 -33.91 3.23 -18.46
C HIS A 554 -32.82 2.16 -18.61
N SER A 555 -31.63 2.43 -18.07
CA SER A 555 -30.47 1.53 -18.12
C SER A 555 -29.80 1.30 -16.76
N LEU A 556 -30.44 1.73 -15.68
CA LEU A 556 -29.94 1.68 -14.30
C LEU A 556 -29.82 0.25 -13.74
N ASP A 557 -30.46 -0.73 -14.39
CA ASP A 557 -30.41 -2.15 -14.05
C ASP A 557 -29.18 -2.88 -14.62
N VAL A 558 -28.37 -2.20 -15.45
CA VAL A 558 -27.17 -2.80 -16.05
C VAL A 558 -26.04 -2.92 -15.02
N ASP A 559 -25.72 -4.15 -14.64
CA ASP A 559 -24.56 -4.48 -13.79
C ASP A 559 -23.32 -4.75 -14.65
N TRP A 560 -22.30 -3.88 -14.54
CA TRP A 560 -21.11 -3.98 -15.37
C TRP A 560 -20.28 -5.25 -15.18
N PRO A 561 -20.10 -5.84 -13.98
CA PRO A 561 -19.37 -7.10 -13.81
C PRO A 561 -20.10 -8.25 -14.53
N GLN A 562 -21.43 -8.24 -14.54
CA GLN A 562 -22.22 -9.22 -15.29
C GLN A 562 -21.99 -9.08 -16.80
N VAL A 563 -22.02 -7.85 -17.33
CA VAL A 563 -21.74 -7.60 -18.76
C VAL A 563 -20.34 -8.08 -19.15
N MET A 564 -19.34 -7.81 -18.31
CA MET A 564 -17.98 -8.26 -18.54
C MET A 564 -17.88 -9.79 -18.53
N ALA A 565 -18.50 -10.46 -17.56
CA ALA A 565 -18.53 -11.93 -17.50
C ALA A 565 -19.21 -12.55 -18.73
N GLU A 566 -20.34 -11.99 -19.18
CA GLU A 566 -21.07 -12.46 -20.38
C GLU A 566 -20.26 -12.29 -21.67
N ARG A 567 -19.45 -11.22 -21.76
CA ARG A 567 -18.59 -10.93 -22.91
C ARG A 567 -17.21 -11.59 -22.80
N GLY A 568 -16.94 -12.32 -21.72
CA GLY A 568 -15.64 -12.93 -21.45
C GLY A 568 -14.51 -11.92 -21.22
N ILE A 569 -14.81 -10.68 -20.86
CA ILE A 569 -13.79 -9.64 -20.65
C ILE A 569 -13.32 -9.69 -19.19
N SER A 570 -12.02 -9.86 -18.98
CA SER A 570 -11.39 -9.82 -17.66
C SER A 570 -10.41 -8.66 -17.60
N VAL A 571 -10.62 -7.73 -16.66
CA VAL A 571 -9.66 -6.67 -16.34
C VAL A 571 -9.12 -6.97 -14.95
N VAL A 572 -7.81 -7.22 -14.86
CA VAL A 572 -7.15 -7.56 -13.59
C VAL A 572 -6.58 -6.31 -12.93
N ASN A 573 -6.05 -5.40 -13.74
CA ASN A 573 -5.60 -4.09 -13.30
C ASN A 573 -6.05 -3.06 -14.34
N PHE A 574 -6.54 -1.90 -13.92
CA PHE A 574 -7.08 -0.91 -14.85
C PHE A 574 -5.99 -0.07 -15.53
N GLY A 575 -4.74 -0.03 -15.07
CA GLY A 575 -3.72 0.87 -15.62
C GLY A 575 -2.28 0.36 -15.57
N LEU A 576 -2.03 -0.91 -15.27
CA LEU A 576 -0.68 -1.49 -15.27
C LEU A 576 -0.19 -1.72 -16.68
#